data_AF-A0A850YF79-F1
#
_entry.id   AF-A0A850YF79-F1
#
_cell.length_a   1.000
_cell.length_b   1.000
_cell.length_c   1.000
_cell.angle_alpha   90.00
_cell.angle_beta   90.00
_cell.angle_gamma   90.00
#
_symmetry.space_group_name_H-M   'P 1'
#
loop_
_entity.id
_entity.type
_entity.pdbx_description
1 polymer ?
#
loop_
_entity_poly.entity_id
_entity_poly.type
_entity_poly.pdbx_seq_one_letter_code
_entity_poly.pdbx_strand_id
1 'polypeptide(L)'
;AIILVHWLLTVWGCMNYMLPLSYAWGNFSVLAVGIWAIVQRDSLDAITMFLTGLLLTVLTDIIHISIFYPSHDFLSDVKRFSIGMAIFSLLLKPVSCYLVYRMYRERGGE
;
A
#
# COMPACT_ATOMS: atom_id res chain seq x y z
N ALA A 1 10.87 8.14 2.94
CA ALA A 1 9.56 8.82 2.81
C ALA A 1 8.44 7.86 2.40
N ILE A 2 8.63 7.05 1.34
CA ILE A 2 7.60 6.15 0.77
C ILE A 2 6.82 5.36 1.85
N ILE A 3 7.51 4.65 2.73
CA ILE A 3 6.89 3.82 3.78
C ILE A 3 6.02 4.65 4.73
N LEU A 4 6.50 5.82 5.17
CA LEU A 4 5.75 6.68 6.09
C LEU A 4 4.46 7.21 5.46
N VAL A 5 4.51 7.57 4.17
CA VAL A 5 3.33 8.04 3.43
C VAL A 5 2.30 6.92 3.32
N HIS A 6 2.72 5.72 2.89
CA HIS A 6 1.82 4.57 2.81
C HIS A 6 1.28 4.12 4.17
N TRP A 7 2.10 4.19 5.22
CA TRP A 7 1.66 3.93 6.59
C TRP A 7 0.55 4.89 7.01
N LEU A 8 0.76 6.20 6.83
CA LEU A 8 -0.22 7.22 7.22
C LEU A 8 -1.54 7.05 6.45
N LEU A 9 -1.46 6.83 5.14
CA LEU A 9 -2.64 6.63 4.30
C LEU A 9 -3.36 5.32 4.62
N THR A 10 -2.63 4.26 4.98
CA THR A 10 -3.25 3.00 5.43
C THR A 10 -3.98 3.20 6.76
N VAL A 11 -3.37 3.91 7.72
CA VAL A 11 -4.01 4.26 8.99
C VAL A 11 -5.30 5.05 8.75
N TRP A 12 -5.27 6.06 7.89
CA TRP A 12 -6.46 6.83 7.56
C TRP A 12 -7.50 6.03 6.77
N GLY A 13 -7.06 5.17 5.87
CA GLY A 13 -7.91 4.21 5.17
C GLY A 13 -8.65 3.28 6.13
N CYS A 14 -7.99 2.84 7.20
CA CYS A 14 -8.55 1.93 8.20
C CYS A 14 -9.34 2.64 9.32
N MET A 15 -9.56 3.95 9.29
CA MET A 15 -10.33 4.67 10.33
C MET A 15 -11.80 4.24 10.44
N ASN A 16 -12.29 3.47 9.47
CA ASN A 16 -13.66 3.04 9.43
C ASN A 16 -13.76 1.57 9.00
N TYR A 17 -14.71 0.83 9.58
CA TYR A 17 -14.87 -0.62 9.42
C TYR A 17 -15.34 -1.07 8.02
N MET A 18 -15.45 -0.16 7.04
CA MET A 18 -15.87 -0.54 5.68
C MET A 18 -14.81 -1.29 4.91
N LEU A 19 -13.53 -1.00 5.15
CA LEU A 19 -12.45 -1.76 4.53
C LEU A 19 -12.19 -3.03 5.36
N PRO A 20 -12.13 -4.21 4.72
CA PRO A 20 -11.88 -5.46 5.41
C PRO A 20 -10.55 -5.45 6.15
N LEU A 21 -10.45 -6.25 7.21
CA LEU A 21 -9.21 -6.44 7.94
C LEU A 21 -8.08 -6.96 7.02
N SER A 22 -8.42 -7.71 5.96
CA SER A 22 -7.48 -8.16 4.93
C SER A 22 -6.80 -7.02 4.17
N TYR A 23 -7.45 -5.88 3.98
CA TYR A 23 -6.82 -4.67 3.43
C TYR A 23 -5.72 -4.16 4.37
N ALA A 24 -6.02 -4.06 5.67
CA ALA A 24 -5.06 -3.60 6.68
C ALA A 24 -3.87 -4.56 6.76
N TRP A 25 -4.12 -5.88 6.86
CA TRP A 25 -3.06 -6.89 6.92
C TRP A 25 -2.16 -6.85 5.69
N GLY A 26 -2.73 -6.73 4.48
CA GLY A 26 -1.94 -6.64 3.25
C GLY A 26 -1.02 -5.43 3.26
N ASN A 27 -1.57 -4.25 3.56
CA ASN A 27 -0.82 -3.00 3.55
C ASN A 27 0.24 -2.93 4.66
N PHE A 28 -0.08 -3.30 5.90
CA PHE A 28 0.89 -3.30 7.00
C PHE A 28 1.99 -4.36 6.82
N SER A 29 1.67 -5.53 6.27
CA SER A 29 2.68 -6.56 5.99
C SER A 29 3.71 -6.07 4.97
N VAL A 30 3.27 -5.40 3.90
CA VAL A 30 4.19 -4.83 2.90
C VAL A 30 5.03 -3.70 3.48
N LEU A 31 4.50 -2.90 4.41
CA LEU A 31 5.28 -1.91 5.13
C LEU A 31 6.40 -2.55 5.98
N ALA A 32 6.13 -3.68 6.63
CA ALA A 32 7.15 -4.42 7.38
C ALA A 32 8.28 -4.93 6.46
N VAL A 33 7.92 -5.49 5.30
CA VAL A 33 8.91 -5.87 4.26
C VAL A 33 9.67 -4.65 3.74
N GLY A 34 9.00 -3.49 3.61
CA GLY A 34 9.66 -2.24 3.25
C GLY A 34 10.69 -1.79 4.28
N ILE A 35 10.38 -1.89 5.58
CA ILE A 35 11.32 -1.58 6.66
C ILE A 35 12.52 -2.53 6.56
N TRP A 36 12.28 -3.81 6.33
CA TRP A 36 13.34 -4.79 6.13
C TRP A 36 14.24 -4.43 4.94
N ALA A 37 13.68 -4.00 3.81
CA ALA A 37 14.44 -3.53 2.65
C ALA A 37 15.28 -2.26 2.90
N ILE A 38 14.88 -1.43 3.87
CA ILE A 38 15.67 -0.26 4.31
C ILE A 38 16.80 -0.68 5.24
N VAL A 39 16.52 -1.58 6.19
CA VAL A 39 17.50 -2.08 7.16
C VAL A 39 18.60 -2.86 6.46
N GLN A 40 18.24 -3.71 5.48
CA GLN A 40 19.17 -4.56 4.75
C GLN A 40 19.35 -4.07 3.32
N ARG A 41 20.14 -3.00 3.16
CA ARG A 41 20.34 -2.36 1.84
C ARG A 41 21.08 -3.22 0.83
N ASP A 42 21.92 -4.13 1.28
CA ASP A 42 22.72 -4.99 0.41
C ASP A 42 21.96 -6.23 -0.08
N SER A 43 20.78 -6.51 0.49
CA SER A 43 19.95 -7.63 0.04
C SER A 43 19.08 -7.22 -1.14
N LEU A 44 19.29 -7.88 -2.28
CA LEU A 44 18.40 -7.80 -3.43
C LEU A 44 17.05 -8.48 -3.14
N ASP A 45 17.05 -9.56 -2.37
CA ASP A 45 15.82 -10.28 -2.01
C ASP A 45 14.85 -9.42 -1.21
N ALA A 46 15.36 -8.62 -0.26
CA ALA A 46 14.50 -7.75 0.55
C ALA A 46 13.77 -6.69 -0.32
N ILE A 47 14.47 -6.11 -1.30
CA ILE A 47 13.87 -5.08 -2.17
C ILE A 47 12.97 -5.69 -3.26
N THR A 48 13.27 -6.89 -3.78
CA THR A 48 12.39 -7.59 -4.72
C THR A 48 11.12 -8.10 -4.05
N MET A 49 11.22 -8.60 -2.81
CA MET A 49 10.05 -8.94 -1.99
C MET A 49 9.20 -7.71 -1.69
N PHE A 50 9.82 -6.56 -1.39
CA PHE A 50 9.08 -5.32 -1.19
C PHE A 50 8.35 -4.86 -2.47
N LEU A 51 9.03 -4.89 -3.62
CA LEU A 51 8.45 -4.55 -4.92
C LEU A 51 7.29 -5.48 -5.28
N THR A 52 7.49 -6.78 -5.13
CA THR A 52 6.46 -7.80 -5.40
C THR A 52 5.28 -7.65 -4.45
N GLY A 53 5.54 -7.43 -3.16
CA GLY A 53 4.51 -7.14 -2.17
C GLY A 53 3.71 -5.89 -2.51
N LEU A 54 4.37 -4.80 -2.92
CA LEU A 54 3.69 -3.59 -3.39
C LEU A 54 2.77 -3.87 -4.58
N LEU A 55 3.23 -4.63 -5.58
CA LEU A 55 2.41 -5.02 -6.73
C LEU A 55 1.20 -5.88 -6.32
N LEU A 56 1.39 -6.86 -5.44
CA LEU A 56 0.29 -7.67 -4.92
C LEU A 56 -0.72 -6.81 -4.17
N THR A 57 -0.26 -5.85 -3.36
CA THR A 57 -1.18 -4.96 -2.64
C THR A 57 -1.91 -3.99 -3.56
N VAL A 58 -1.35 -3.59 -4.71
CA VAL A 58 -2.11 -2.84 -5.72
C VAL A 58 -3.32 -3.67 -6.19
N LEU A 59 -3.09 -4.93 -6.54
CA LEU A 59 -4.15 -5.83 -7.00
C LEU A 59 -5.19 -6.07 -5.91
N THR A 60 -4.76 -6.41 -4.70
CA THR A 60 -5.71 -6.65 -3.61
C THR A 60 -6.47 -5.38 -3.24
N ASP A 61 -5.83 -4.22 -3.20
CA ASP A 61 -6.52 -2.97 -2.85
C ASP A 61 -7.57 -2.58 -3.88
N ILE A 62 -7.31 -2.79 -5.19
CA ILE A 62 -8.32 -2.62 -6.24
C ILE A 62 -9.52 -3.53 -5.97
N ILE A 63 -9.30 -4.80 -5.63
CA ILE A 63 -10.37 -5.76 -5.34
C ILE A 63 -11.16 -5.32 -4.10
N HIS A 64 -10.47 -4.95 -3.00
CA HIS A 64 -11.13 -4.49 -1.78
C HIS A 64 -11.95 -3.22 -2.01
N ILE A 65 -11.38 -2.22 -2.68
CA ILE A 65 -12.12 -0.99 -2.98
C ILE A 65 -13.30 -1.32 -3.90
N SER A 66 -13.11 -2.11 -4.96
CA SER A 66 -14.18 -2.41 -5.92
C SER A 66 -15.36 -3.18 -5.31
N ILE A 67 -15.10 -4.11 -4.38
CA ILE A 67 -16.16 -4.91 -3.73
C ILE A 67 -16.87 -4.12 -2.62
N PHE A 68 -16.12 -3.35 -1.84
CA PHE A 68 -16.64 -2.67 -0.64
C PHE A 68 -17.00 -1.20 -0.88
N TYR A 69 -16.87 -0.70 -2.11
CA TYR A 69 -17.33 0.65 -2.46
C TYR A 69 -18.87 0.72 -2.37
N PRO A 70 -19.43 1.59 -1.52
CA PRO A 70 -20.87 1.66 -1.38
C PRO A 70 -21.48 2.37 -2.60
N SER A 71 -22.34 1.66 -3.32
CA SER A 71 -22.98 2.19 -4.53
C SER A 71 -24.13 3.17 -4.22
N HIS A 72 -24.89 2.96 -3.15
CA HIS A 72 -26.20 3.64 -2.95
C HIS A 72 -26.47 4.18 -1.54
N ASP A 73 -25.52 4.09 -0.60
CA ASP A 73 -25.72 4.58 0.78
C ASP A 73 -25.22 6.03 0.99
N PHE A 74 -25.93 6.78 1.82
CA PHE A 74 -25.43 8.02 2.40
C PHE A 74 -24.18 7.73 3.26
N LEU A 75 -23.01 7.83 2.62
CA LEU A 75 -21.71 7.75 3.27
C LEU A 75 -21.58 8.87 4.33
N SER A 76 -21.30 8.49 5.59
CA SER A 76 -20.87 9.44 6.60
C SER A 76 -19.52 10.07 6.21
N ASP A 77 -19.23 11.27 6.71
CA ASP A 77 -17.99 12.00 6.37
C ASP A 77 -16.73 11.17 6.65
N VAL A 78 -16.73 10.40 7.74
CA VAL A 78 -15.66 9.49 8.10
C VAL A 78 -15.46 8.39 7.04
N LYS A 79 -16.55 7.82 6.51
CA LYS A 79 -16.49 6.80 5.46
C LYS A 79 -15.92 7.37 4.16
N ARG A 80 -16.35 8.58 3.76
CA ARG A 80 -15.84 9.27 2.57
C ARG A 80 -14.35 9.56 2.69
N PHE A 81 -13.92 10.06 3.84
CA PHE A 81 -12.52 10.36 4.10
C PHE A 81 -11.67 9.08 4.05
N SER A 82 -12.06 8.03 4.77
CA SER A 82 -11.36 6.74 4.80
C SER A 82 -11.21 6.12 3.40
N ILE A 83 -12.30 6.04 2.62
CA ILE A 83 -12.24 5.54 1.23
C ILE A 83 -11.36 6.43 0.37
N GLY A 84 -11.46 7.75 0.51
CA GLY A 84 -10.61 8.71 -0.21
C GLY A 84 -9.13 8.48 0.07
N MET A 85 -8.75 8.23 1.33
CA MET A 85 -7.37 7.95 1.70
C MET A 85 -6.88 6.59 1.18
N ALA A 86 -7.75 5.57 1.15
CA ALA A 86 -7.44 4.28 0.56
C ALA A 86 -7.23 4.36 -0.97
N ILE A 87 -8.07 5.13 -1.68
CA ILE A 87 -7.91 5.41 -3.11
C ILE A 87 -6.60 6.19 -3.35
N PHE A 88 -6.33 7.21 -2.53
CA PHE A 88 -5.10 7.98 -2.66
C PHE A 88 -3.85 7.13 -2.40
N SER A 89 -3.91 6.23 -1.41
CA SER A 89 -2.88 5.21 -1.17
C SER A 89 -2.63 4.37 -2.44
N LEU A 90 -3.70 3.83 -3.03
CA LEU A 90 -3.64 3.04 -4.26
C LEU A 90 -2.99 3.82 -5.43
N LEU A 91 -3.37 5.08 -5.64
CA LEU A 91 -2.82 5.93 -6.71
C LEU A 91 -1.33 6.22 -6.54
N LEU A 92 -0.83 6.26 -5.31
CA LEU A 92 0.59 6.47 -5.03
C LEU A 92 1.45 5.21 -5.18
N LYS A 93 0.84 4.02 -5.19
CA LYS A 93 1.57 2.75 -5.32
C LYS A 93 2.31 2.60 -6.65
N PRO A 94 1.76 2.94 -7.84
CA PRO A 94 2.51 2.91 -9.09
C PRO A 94 3.79 3.76 -9.05
N VAL A 95 3.69 4.98 -8.50
CA VAL A 95 4.85 5.87 -8.33
C VAL A 95 5.86 5.24 -7.36
N SER A 96 5.37 4.63 -6.28
CA SER A 96 6.22 3.96 -5.29
C SER A 96 6.90 2.73 -5.86
N CYS A 97 6.20 1.91 -6.64
CA CYS A 97 6.78 0.79 -7.38
C CYS A 97 7.89 1.27 -8.32
N TYR A 98 7.67 2.36 -9.05
CA TYR A 98 8.71 2.93 -9.92
C TYR A 98 9.95 3.37 -9.13
N LEU A 99 9.76 4.06 -8.00
CA LEU A 99 10.87 4.47 -7.14
C LEU A 99 11.61 3.27 -6.53
N VAL A 100 10.88 2.24 -6.09
CA VAL A 100 11.47 0.99 -5.56
C VAL A 100 12.21 0.22 -6.63
N TYR A 101 11.67 0.17 -7.85
CA TYR A 101 12.34 -0.45 -8.99
C TYR A 101 13.63 0.29 -9.36
N ARG A 102 13.64 1.63 -9.29
CA ARG A 102 14.87 2.41 -9.44
C ARG A 102 15.91 2.07 -8.37
N MET A 103 15.49 2.00 -7.10
CA MET A 103 16.37 1.58 -6.00
C MET A 103 16.88 0.14 -6.18
N TYR A 104 16.07 -0.76 -6.76
CA TYR A 104 16.48 -2.12 -7.11
C TYR A 104 17.60 -2.11 -8.16
N ARG A 105 17.44 -1.33 -9.25
CA ARG A 105 18.48 -1.18 -10.28
C ARG A 105 19.76 -0.56 -9.73
N GLU A 106 19.64 0.43 -8.84
CA GLU A 106 20.80 1.05 -8.17
C GLU A 106 21.59 0.06 -7.29
N ARG A 107 20.94 -1.01 -6.80
CA ARG A 107 21.58 -2.09 -6.03
C ARG A 107 22.19 -3.18 -6.91
N GLY A 108 22.22 -3.02 -8.23
CA GLY A 108 22.79 -4.00 -9.16
C GLY A 108 21.82 -5.11 -9.58
N GLY A 109 20.50 -4.89 -9.42
CA GLY A 109 19.50 -5.75 -10.06
C GLY A 109 19.50 -5.56 -11.58
N GLU A 110 19.49 -6.67 -12.32
CA GLU A 110 19.48 -6.71 -13.79
C GLU A 110 18.11 -6.34 -14.39
#